data_AF-Q5QW72-F1
#
_entry.id   AF-Q5QW72-F1
#
_cell.length_a   1.000
_cell.length_b   1.000
_cell.length_c   1.000
_cell.angle_alpha   90.00
_cell.angle_beta   90.00
_cell.angle_gamma   90.00
#
_symmetry.space_group_name_H-M   'P 1'
#
loop_
_entity.id
_entity.type
_entity.pdbx_description
1 polymer ?
#
loop_
_entity_poly.entity_id
_entity_poly.type
_entity_poly.pdbx_seq_one_letter_code
_entity_poly.pdbx_strand_id
1 'polypeptide(L)'
;MFKRLQRQSHQVGDTQILVSYDRLTSRFQISNGNTVVYSRSLLLLPFIRSSIVISNSTYSLKVISFVLWRAKLEQGGKVVISELLRPRRAKSIASIAYGAVMSVLRFFVG
;
A
#
# COMPACT_ATOMS: atom_id res chain seq x y z
N MET A 1 -12.59 -16.35 -3.80
CA MET A 1 -13.54 -15.32 -4.26
C MET A 1 -12.81 -14.00 -4.48
N PHE A 2 -12.94 -13.38 -5.65
CA PHE A 2 -12.24 -12.13 -5.99
C PHE A 2 -12.92 -10.94 -5.30
N LYS A 3 -12.26 -10.30 -4.32
CA LYS A 3 -12.77 -9.07 -3.69
C LYS A 3 -12.37 -7.86 -4.53
N ARG A 4 -13.33 -7.25 -5.22
CA ARG A 4 -13.11 -6.07 -6.08
C ARG A 4 -12.73 -4.81 -5.28
N LEU A 5 -13.42 -4.56 -4.18
CA LEU A 5 -13.14 -3.44 -3.29
C LEU A 5 -12.45 -3.96 -2.03
N GLN A 6 -11.30 -3.38 -1.72
CA GLN A 6 -10.56 -3.65 -0.50
C GLN A 6 -10.61 -2.39 0.36
N ARG A 7 -11.16 -2.50 1.56
CA ARG A 7 -11.31 -1.39 2.50
C ARG A 7 -10.63 -1.74 3.81
N GLN A 8 -9.99 -0.77 4.43
CA GLN A 8 -9.35 -0.92 5.73
C GLN A 8 -9.42 0.41 6.48
N SER A 9 -9.92 0.36 7.71
CA SER A 9 -9.98 1.53 8.59
C SER A 9 -8.71 1.58 9.44
N HIS A 10 -8.19 2.78 9.65
CA HIS A 10 -7.04 3.04 10.51
C HIS A 10 -7.31 4.25 11.39
N GLN A 11 -6.84 4.19 12.64
CA GLN A 11 -6.80 5.32 13.56
C GLN A 11 -5.47 6.08 13.34
N VAL A 12 -5.54 7.37 13.01
CA VAL A 12 -4.39 8.26 12.87
C VAL A 12 -4.59 9.44 13.83
N GLY A 13 -3.89 9.42 14.96
CA GLY A 13 -4.18 10.34 16.07
C GLY A 13 -5.61 10.13 16.57
N ASP A 14 -6.41 11.20 16.64
CA ASP A 14 -7.84 11.15 16.98
C ASP A 14 -8.77 10.96 15.78
N THR A 15 -8.20 10.75 14.58
CA THR A 15 -8.97 10.74 13.33
C THR A 15 -9.01 9.34 12.70
N GLN A 16 -10.22 8.84 12.47
CA GLN A 16 -10.40 7.57 11.77
C GLN A 16 -10.40 7.79 10.26
N ILE A 17 -9.43 7.19 9.58
CA ILE A 17 -9.35 7.20 8.13
C ILE A 17 -9.77 5.85 7.56
N LEU A 18 -10.57 5.88 6.50
CA LEU A 18 -10.95 4.73 5.71
C LEU A 18 -10.14 4.73 4.41
N VAL A 19 -9.30 3.72 4.26
CA VAL A 19 -8.53 3.49 3.04
C VAL A 19 -9.31 2.51 2.19
N SER A 20 -9.49 2.83 0.91
CA SER A 20 -10.16 1.98 -0.06
C SER A 20 -9.34 1.85 -1.32
N TYR A 21 -9.39 0.66 -1.91
CA TYR A 21 -8.74 0.36 -3.18
C TYR A 21 -9.68 -0.47 -4.04
N ASP A 22 -9.99 0.04 -5.22
CA ASP A 22 -10.73 -0.69 -6.25
C ASP A 22 -9.73 -1.41 -7.16
N ARG A 23 -9.83 -2.74 -7.18
CA ARG A 23 -8.97 -3.61 -7.95
C ARG A 23 -9.21 -3.53 -9.46
N LEU A 24 -10.41 -3.16 -9.89
CA LEU A 24 -10.77 -3.07 -11.30
C LEU A 24 -10.24 -1.77 -11.91
N THR A 25 -10.50 -0.64 -11.25
CA THR A 25 -10.08 0.69 -11.72
C THR A 25 -8.67 1.06 -11.26
N SER A 26 -8.05 0.21 -10.43
CA SER A 26 -6.79 0.50 -9.72
C SER A 26 -6.79 1.84 -8.98
N ARG A 27 -7.97 2.28 -8.54
CA ARG A 27 -8.16 3.55 -7.86
C ARG A 27 -7.93 3.38 -6.37
N PHE A 28 -6.99 4.14 -5.83
CA PHE A 28 -6.69 4.20 -4.42
C PHE A 28 -7.27 5.48 -3.83
N GLN A 29 -7.96 5.35 -2.71
CA GLN A 29 -8.69 6.45 -2.11
C GLN A 29 -8.60 6.39 -0.59
N ILE A 30 -8.40 7.55 0.02
CA ILE A 30 -8.43 7.74 1.46
C ILE A 30 -9.57 8.70 1.76
N SER A 31 -10.49 8.28 2.61
CA SER A 31 -11.59 9.08 3.10
C SER A 31 -11.52 9.24 4.62
N ASN A 32 -11.91 10.40 5.11
CA ASN A 32 -12.13 10.67 6.52
C ASN A 32 -13.65 10.80 6.74
N GLY A 33 -14.28 9.77 7.29
CA GLY A 33 -15.74 9.66 7.30
C GLY A 33 -16.33 9.73 5.88
N ASN A 34 -17.17 10.76 5.63
CA ASN A 34 -17.77 11.03 4.32
C ASN A 34 -16.92 11.89 3.38
N THR A 35 -15.81 12.45 3.86
CA THR A 35 -14.96 13.34 3.06
C THR A 35 -13.84 12.57 2.37
N VAL A 36 -13.61 12.81 1.08
CA VAL A 36 -12.51 12.19 0.34
C VAL A 36 -11.29 13.09 0.45
N VAL A 37 -10.30 12.64 1.23
CA VAL A 37 -9.05 13.39 1.46
C VAL A 37 -8.07 13.18 0.31
N TYR A 38 -8.08 11.99 -0.29
CA TYR A 38 -7.17 11.66 -1.38
C TYR A 38 -7.80 10.63 -2.31
N SER A 39 -7.66 10.82 -3.63
CA SER A 39 -8.08 9.84 -4.63
C SER A 39 -7.12 9.88 -5.81
N ARG A 40 -6.52 8.73 -6.16
CA ARG A 40 -5.62 8.62 -7.31
C ARG A 40 -5.67 7.25 -7.97
N SER A 41 -5.55 7.23 -9.29
CA SER A 41 -5.39 6.00 -10.05
C SER A 41 -3.92 5.54 -10.05
N LEU A 42 -3.71 4.25 -9.83
CA LEU A 42 -2.38 3.62 -9.79
C LEU A 42 -2.06 2.81 -11.04
N LEU A 43 -2.88 2.90 -12.09
CA LEU A 43 -2.74 2.13 -13.33
C LEU A 43 -1.39 2.34 -14.03
N LEU A 44 -0.88 3.58 -14.00
CA LEU A 44 0.29 3.99 -14.78
C LEU A 44 1.54 4.27 -13.94
N LEU A 45 1.41 4.36 -12.61
CA LEU A 45 2.53 4.71 -11.74
C LEU A 45 2.87 3.56 -10.78
N PRO A 46 4.06 2.94 -10.94
CA PRO A 46 4.50 1.84 -10.08
C PRO A 46 4.81 2.30 -8.66
N PHE A 47 5.26 3.55 -8.52
CA PHE A 47 5.60 4.20 -7.26
C PHE A 47 4.93 5.57 -7.22
N ILE A 48 4.17 5.83 -6.16
CA ILE A 48 3.54 7.13 -5.92
C ILE A 48 3.97 7.64 -4.57
N ARG A 49 4.40 8.89 -4.53
CA ARG A 49 4.61 9.65 -3.31
C ARG A 49 3.71 10.87 -3.37
N SER A 50 2.92 11.10 -2.32
CA SER A 50 2.03 12.25 -2.25
C SER A 50 1.92 12.75 -0.82
N SER A 51 2.03 14.05 -0.62
CA SER A 51 1.71 14.69 0.65
C SER A 51 0.19 14.84 0.79
N ILE A 52 -0.37 14.36 1.89
CA ILE A 52 -1.77 14.51 2.24
C ILE A 52 -1.87 15.22 3.59
N VAL A 53 -2.85 16.09 3.75
CA VAL A 53 -3.10 16.77 5.04
C VAL A 53 -4.28 16.06 5.70
N ILE A 54 -4.06 15.53 6.90
CA ILE A 54 -5.09 14.89 7.72
C ILE A 54 -5.06 15.62 9.06
N SER A 55 -6.19 16.16 9.50
CA SER A 55 -6.35 16.82 10.81
C SER A 55 -5.24 17.83 11.11
N ASN A 56 -5.02 18.74 10.15
CA ASN A 56 -4.04 19.82 10.19
C ASN A 56 -2.55 19.39 10.23
N SER A 57 -2.28 18.09 10.11
CA SER A 57 -0.92 17.53 10.04
C SER A 57 -0.61 17.04 8.62
N THR A 58 0.62 17.30 8.15
CA THR A 58 1.09 16.84 6.84
C THR A 58 1.68 15.44 6.93
N TYR A 59 1.13 14.52 6.15
CA TYR A 59 1.58 13.13 6.03
C TYR A 59 2.11 12.87 4.63
N SER A 60 3.20 12.13 4.53
CA SER A 60 3.74 11.60 3.28
C SER A 60 3.18 10.20 3.04
N LEU A 61 2.30 10.08 2.05
CA LEU A 61 1.80 8.81 1.55
C LEU A 61 2.77 8.23 0.52
N LYS A 62 3.24 7.00 0.75
CA LYS A 62 4.03 6.23 -0.21
C LYS A 62 3.26 4.98 -0.62
N VAL A 63 2.95 4.86 -1.91
CA VAL A 63 2.27 3.71 -2.49
C VAL A 63 3.17 3.04 -3.52
N ILE A 64 3.30 1.73 -3.41
CA ILE A 64 3.99 0.85 -4.36
C ILE A 64 2.92 -0.10 -4.90
N SER A 65 2.70 -0.08 -6.22
CA SER A 65 1.63 -0.86 -6.87
C SER A 65 2.17 -2.00 -7.74
N PHE A 66 3.38 -1.87 -8.28
CA PHE A 66 3.89 -2.69 -9.40
C PHE A 66 4.27 -4.12 -9.00
N VAL A 67 5.25 -4.27 -8.10
CA VAL A 67 5.75 -5.60 -7.68
C VAL A 67 5.08 -6.05 -6.39
N LEU A 68 4.99 -5.11 -5.43
CA LEU A 68 4.55 -5.34 -4.07
C LEU A 68 3.52 -4.29 -3.73
N TRP A 69 2.26 -4.69 -3.59
CA TRP A 69 1.24 -3.77 -3.09
C TRP A 69 1.56 -3.39 -1.65
N ARG A 70 2.08 -2.18 -1.46
CA ARG A 70 2.40 -1.60 -0.16
C ARG A 70 2.02 -0.14 -0.15
N ALA A 71 1.23 0.26 0.83
CA ALA A 71 0.90 1.65 1.06
C ALA A 71 1.29 1.98 2.49
N LYS A 72 2.12 3.02 2.65
CA LYS A 72 2.63 3.48 3.94
C LYS A 72 2.31 4.95 4.14
N LEU A 73 2.04 5.32 5.38
CA LEU A 73 1.86 6.68 5.81
C LEU A 73 3.02 7.10 6.73
N GLU A 74 3.69 8.17 6.38
CA GLU A 74 4.80 8.75 7.14
C GLU A 74 4.46 10.16 7.59
N GLN A 75 4.98 10.58 8.74
CA GLN A 75 4.87 11.94 9.26
C GLN A 75 6.26 12.37 9.75
N GLY A 76 6.82 13.43 9.18
CA GLY A 76 8.14 13.96 9.58
C GLY A 76 9.27 12.92 9.59
N GLY A 77 9.23 11.92 8.70
CA GLY A 77 10.21 10.83 8.64
C GLY A 77 9.92 9.62 9.53
N LYS A 78 8.91 9.68 10.41
CA LYS A 78 8.42 8.51 11.17
C LYS A 78 7.30 7.82 10.43
N VAL A 79 7.35 6.49 10.35
CA VAL A 79 6.26 5.68 9.78
C VAL A 79 5.13 5.60 10.80
N VAL A 80 3.99 6.22 10.48
CA VAL A 80 2.79 6.22 11.34
C VAL A 80 1.96 4.97 11.06
N ILE A 81 1.78 4.63 9.78
CA ILE A 81 1.12 3.39 9.35
C ILE A 81 2.03 2.70 8.36
N SER A 82 2.55 1.54 8.76
CA SER A 82 3.41 0.71 7.92
C SER A 82 2.62 -0.04 6.83
N GLU A 83 1.33 -0.30 7.04
CA GLU A 83 0.46 -1.02 6.10
C GLU A 83 -0.97 -0.44 6.07
N LEU A 84 -1.22 0.51 5.17
CA LEU A 84 -2.54 1.11 4.95
C LEU A 84 -3.55 0.12 4.33
N LEU A 85 -3.06 -0.89 3.61
CA LEU A 85 -3.88 -1.95 3.02
C LEU A 85 -3.14 -3.27 3.13
N ARG A 86 -3.89 -4.33 3.45
CA ARG A 86 -3.35 -5.69 3.46
C ARG A 86 -2.64 -6.05 2.13
N PRO A 87 -1.43 -6.62 2.19
CA PRO A 87 -0.63 -6.94 1.00
C PRO A 87 -1.33 -7.98 0.11
N ARG A 88 -1.28 -7.75 -1.20
CA ARG A 88 -2.01 -8.55 -2.21
C ARG A 88 -1.29 -9.86 -2.58
N ARG A 89 0.05 -9.87 -2.59
CA ARG A 89 0.88 -10.96 -3.15
C ARG A 89 1.84 -11.64 -2.16
N ALA A 90 1.67 -11.45 -0.84
CA ALA A 90 2.63 -11.92 0.18
C ALA A 90 3.12 -13.37 -0.04
N LYS A 91 2.20 -14.31 -0.34
CA LYS A 91 2.54 -15.71 -0.60
C LYS A 91 3.36 -15.94 -1.88
N SER A 92 3.07 -15.18 -2.94
CA SER A 92 3.71 -15.36 -4.26
C SER A 92 5.14 -14.81 -4.29
N ILE A 93 5.45 -13.83 -3.46
CA ILE A 93 6.81 -13.27 -3.37
C ILE A 93 7.71 -14.21 -2.57
N ALA A 94 7.17 -14.80 -1.50
CA ALA A 94 7.90 -15.79 -0.70
C ALA A 94 8.33 -16.98 -1.57
N SER A 95 7.46 -17.48 -2.45
CA SER A 95 7.81 -18.56 -3.37
C SER A 95 8.84 -18.15 -4.42
N ILE A 96 8.77 -16.93 -4.97
CA ILE A 96 9.79 -16.42 -5.92
C ILE A 96 11.14 -16.26 -5.23
N ALA A 97 11.16 -15.69 -4.01
CA ALA A 97 12.38 -15.54 -3.23
C ALA A 97 13.01 -16.90 -2.91
N TYR A 98 12.19 -17.88 -2.51
CA TYR A 98 12.65 -19.24 -2.25
C TYR A 98 13.23 -19.89 -3.51
N GLY A 99 12.55 -19.76 -4.66
CA GLY A 99 13.03 -20.26 -5.95
C GLY A 99 14.35 -19.63 -6.37
N ALA A 100 14.50 -18.31 -6.20
CA ALA A 100 15.75 -17.60 -6.49
C ALA A 100 16.90 -18.08 -5.61
N VAL A 101 16.68 -18.24 -4.29
CA VAL A 101 17.69 -18.75 -3.34
C VAL A 101 18.12 -20.16 -3.71
N MET A 102 17.18 -21.07 -4.01
CA MET A 102 17.50 -22.43 -4.44
C MET A 102 18.24 -22.47 -5.78
N SER A 103 17.91 -21.58 -6.72
CA SER A 103 18.60 -21.49 -8.00
C SER A 103 20.04 -21.00 -7.84
N VAL A 104 20.30 -20.07 -6.91
CA VAL A 104 21.64 -19.59 -6.59
C VAL A 104 22.45 -20.69 -5.92
N LEU A 105 21.90 -21.37 -4.90
CA LEU A 105 22.55 -22.50 -4.24
C LEU A 105 22.96 -23.60 -5.24
N ARG A 106 22.09 -23.89 -6.21
CA ARG A 106 22.37 -24.89 -7.26
C ARG A 106 23.49 -24.47 -8.20
N PHE A 107 23.69 -23.17 -8.40
CA PHE A 107 24.78 -22.60 -9.20
C PHE A 107 26.14 -22.60 -8.47
N PHE A 108 26.12 -22.61 -7.13
CA PHE A 108 27.34 -22.66 -6.31
C PHE A 108 27.78 -24.09 -5.96
N VAL A 109 26.87 -25.07 -6.02
CA VAL A 109 27.14 -26.48 -5.67
C VAL A 109 27.39 -27.36 -6.90
N GLY A 110 27.05 -26.89 -8.11
CA GLY A 110 27.37 -27.54 -9.39
C GLY A 110 28.55 -26.89 -10.07
#